data_AF-A0A5C7RKR3-F1
#
_entry.id   AF-A0A5C7RKR3-F1
#
_cell.length_a   1.000
_cell.length_b   1.000
_cell.length_c   1.000
_cell.angle_alpha   90.00
_cell.angle_beta   90.00
_cell.angle_gamma   90.00
#
_symmetry.space_group_name_H-M   'P 1'
#
loop_
_entity.id
_entity.type
_entity.pdbx_description
1 polymer ?
#
loop_
_entity_poly.entity_id
_entity_poly.type
_entity_poly.pdbx_seq_one_letter_code
_entity_poly.pdbx_strand_id
1 'polypeptide(L)'
;MSAMRRHIECVTLVVDDYDRAIAFYVDALGFELREDTPGEPVPGNPRKRWVVVAPRGAETGILLAQAADDAQRARIGAQTGGRVGFFLHTDDFARDHAALRARGVRFLEAPREEPYGTVAVFEDLYGNRWDLLQPRARATPLAIARLVLASGNRGKLLELRELLADAAIPVHAQSEFGIGDAEETGASFVENAILKARHAARATGLPALGDDSGLCVDALDGAPGLYSARYSGVHGDAAANIAKLLDALRTTPPDARSARFVCALALVRHAEDPQPILAEGVWEGRILGAPRGGGGFGYDPVFFDPSHDCSAAELDPALKNRISHRGRALASLRDRLFAQAR
;
A
#
# COMPACT_ATOMS: atom_id res chain seq x y z
N MET A 1 1.29 12.14 18.00
CA MET A 1 0.53 12.74 16.88
C MET A 1 1.39 12.62 15.63
N SER A 2 1.01 11.77 14.68
CA SER A 2 1.75 11.72 13.39
C SER A 2 1.67 13.10 12.77
N ALA A 3 2.82 13.71 12.45
CA ALA A 3 2.86 15.00 11.78
C ALA A 3 2.04 14.91 10.49
N MET A 4 1.06 15.80 10.34
CA MET A 4 0.25 15.88 9.12
C MET A 4 1.21 16.18 7.95
N ARG A 5 1.31 15.27 6.99
CA ARG A 5 2.09 15.52 5.77
C ARG A 5 1.42 16.66 5.02
N ARG A 6 2.21 17.60 4.52
CA ARG A 6 1.71 18.68 3.66
C ARG A 6 1.44 18.09 2.28
N HIS A 7 0.22 18.23 1.78
CA HIS A 7 -0.20 17.79 0.44
C HIS A 7 -1.11 18.83 -0.22
N ILE A 8 -1.37 18.66 -1.52
CA ILE A 8 -2.35 19.47 -2.26
C ILE A 8 -3.68 18.73 -2.20
N GLU A 9 -4.67 19.30 -1.52
CA GLU A 9 -6.00 18.70 -1.36
C GLU A 9 -6.79 18.73 -2.66
N CYS A 10 -6.89 19.90 -3.31
CA CYS A 10 -7.68 20.09 -4.52
C CYS A 10 -7.01 21.08 -5.49
N VAL A 11 -7.24 20.86 -6.78
CA VAL A 11 -6.94 21.82 -7.85
C VAL A 11 -8.26 22.27 -8.48
N THR A 12 -8.42 23.57 -8.67
CA THR A 12 -9.65 24.14 -9.22
C THR A 12 -9.68 24.04 -10.74
N LEU A 13 -10.83 23.61 -11.27
CA LEU A 13 -11.17 23.63 -12.68
C LEU A 13 -12.39 24.52 -12.91
N VAL A 14 -12.27 25.53 -13.78
CA VAL A 14 -13.38 26.41 -14.13
C VAL A 14 -14.27 25.74 -15.17
N VAL A 15 -15.56 25.65 -14.86
CA VAL A 15 -16.57 24.95 -15.69
C VAL A 15 -17.72 25.88 -16.09
N ASP A 16 -18.47 25.51 -17.13
CA ASP A 16 -19.66 26.24 -17.58
C ASP A 16 -20.91 25.91 -16.75
N ASP A 17 -21.05 24.64 -16.38
CA ASP A 17 -22.21 24.06 -15.71
C ASP A 17 -21.77 22.86 -14.85
N TYR A 18 -22.31 22.76 -13.64
CA TYR A 18 -21.94 21.69 -12.70
C TYR A 18 -22.37 20.32 -13.19
N ASP A 19 -23.62 20.15 -13.62
CA ASP A 19 -24.18 18.83 -13.93
C ASP A 19 -23.55 18.27 -15.22
N ARG A 20 -23.29 19.13 -16.20
CA ARG A 20 -22.55 18.76 -17.41
C ARG A 20 -21.11 18.36 -17.10
N ALA A 21 -20.43 19.10 -16.22
CA ALA A 21 -19.08 18.75 -15.80
C ALA A 21 -19.06 17.42 -15.03
N ILE A 22 -19.98 17.24 -14.07
CA ILE A 22 -20.12 16.00 -13.29
C ILE A 22 -20.33 14.81 -14.24
N ALA A 23 -21.28 14.90 -15.18
CA ALA A 23 -21.53 13.82 -16.14
C ALA A 23 -20.27 13.45 -16.93
N PHE A 24 -19.46 14.42 -17.34
CA PHE A 24 -18.21 14.12 -18.04
C PHE A 24 -17.17 13.45 -17.13
N TYR A 25 -16.84 14.05 -15.98
CA TYR A 25 -15.77 13.52 -15.11
C TYR A 25 -16.17 12.20 -14.45
N VAL A 26 -17.42 12.05 -14.03
CA VAL A 26 -17.91 10.83 -13.36
C VAL A 26 -18.24 9.75 -14.38
N ASP A 27 -19.10 10.03 -15.36
CA ASP A 27 -19.59 8.97 -16.24
C ASP A 27 -18.61 8.64 -17.37
N ALA A 28 -18.02 9.67 -18.01
CA ALA A 28 -17.09 9.45 -19.11
C ALA A 28 -15.70 9.03 -18.60
N LEU A 29 -15.10 9.81 -17.68
CA LEU A 29 -13.77 9.51 -17.13
C LEU A 29 -13.77 8.48 -15.99
N GLY A 30 -14.92 8.14 -15.41
CA GLY A 30 -15.01 7.12 -14.36
C GLY A 30 -14.56 7.60 -12.98
N PHE A 31 -14.53 8.92 -12.73
CA PHE A 31 -14.16 9.47 -11.44
C PHE A 31 -15.29 9.27 -10.41
N GLU A 32 -14.94 9.37 -9.14
CA GLU A 32 -15.90 9.45 -8.05
C GLU A 32 -16.31 10.90 -7.80
N LEU A 33 -17.61 11.12 -7.58
CA LEU A 33 -18.13 12.34 -6.99
C LEU A 33 -17.92 12.26 -5.48
N ARG A 34 -16.91 12.97 -4.96
CA ARG A 34 -16.56 12.95 -3.53
C ARG A 34 -17.45 13.85 -2.72
N GLU A 35 -17.76 15.02 -3.28
CA GLU A 35 -18.57 16.01 -2.62
C GLU A 35 -19.39 16.77 -3.64
N ASP A 36 -20.62 17.10 -3.24
CA ASP A 36 -21.54 17.94 -3.98
C ASP A 36 -22.49 18.61 -2.98
N THR A 37 -22.08 19.76 -2.47
CA THR A 37 -22.80 20.46 -1.40
C THR A 37 -23.11 21.90 -1.80
N PRO A 38 -24.21 22.51 -1.31
CA PRO A 38 -24.49 23.92 -1.55
C PRO A 38 -23.35 24.81 -1.03
N GLY A 39 -22.88 25.73 -1.87
CA GLY A 39 -21.90 26.76 -1.51
C GLY A 39 -22.56 28.11 -1.27
N GLU A 40 -21.79 29.06 -0.71
CA GLU A 40 -22.25 30.44 -0.53
C GLU A 40 -22.50 31.11 -1.90
N PRO A 41 -23.71 31.61 -2.19
CA PRO A 41 -24.01 32.28 -3.45
C PRO A 41 -23.07 33.45 -3.72
N VAL A 42 -22.66 33.62 -4.97
CA VAL A 42 -21.85 34.77 -5.40
C VAL A 42 -22.55 35.48 -6.57
N PRO A 43 -22.28 36.79 -6.79
CA PRO A 43 -22.75 37.47 -8.00
C PRO A 43 -22.35 36.69 -9.24
N GLY A 44 -23.32 36.38 -10.11
CA GLY A 44 -23.08 35.58 -11.32
C GLY A 44 -23.09 34.06 -11.14
N ASN A 45 -23.14 33.56 -9.89
CA ASN A 45 -23.42 32.15 -9.59
C ASN A 45 -24.29 32.03 -8.30
N PRO A 46 -25.62 32.25 -8.42
CA PRO A 46 -26.53 32.24 -7.26
C PRO A 46 -26.81 30.84 -6.72
N ARG A 47 -26.47 29.77 -7.48
CA ARG A 47 -26.62 28.37 -7.09
C ARG A 47 -25.26 27.69 -6.99
N LYS A 48 -24.28 28.40 -6.40
CA LYS A 48 -22.93 27.89 -6.23
C LYS A 48 -22.95 26.56 -5.50
N ARG A 49 -22.16 25.60 -5.96
CA ARG A 49 -21.95 24.31 -5.33
C ARG A 49 -20.46 24.12 -5.05
N TRP A 50 -20.16 23.35 -4.03
CA TRP A 50 -18.85 22.81 -3.79
C TRP A 50 -18.83 21.38 -4.33
N VAL A 51 -18.22 21.22 -5.50
CA VAL A 51 -18.25 19.96 -6.25
C VAL A 51 -16.84 19.44 -6.42
N VAL A 52 -16.53 18.29 -5.81
CA VAL A 52 -15.22 17.66 -5.88
C VAL A 52 -15.34 16.30 -6.55
N VAL A 53 -14.60 16.12 -7.65
CA VAL A 53 -14.45 14.84 -8.35
C VAL A 53 -13.01 14.36 -8.28
N ALA A 54 -12.77 13.06 -8.30
CA ALA A 54 -11.42 12.52 -8.34
C ALA A 54 -11.38 11.09 -8.87
N PRO A 55 -10.24 10.63 -9.43
CA PRO A 55 -10.03 9.21 -9.64
C PRO A 55 -10.22 8.42 -8.34
N ARG A 56 -10.70 7.18 -8.45
CA ARG A 56 -10.92 6.30 -7.30
C ARG A 56 -9.63 6.14 -6.49
N GLY A 57 -9.69 6.37 -5.18
CA GLY A 57 -8.54 6.24 -4.28
C GLY A 57 -7.44 7.31 -4.41
N ALA A 58 -7.62 8.36 -5.23
CA ALA A 58 -6.65 9.45 -5.32
C ALA A 58 -6.59 10.28 -4.03
N GLU A 59 -5.45 10.89 -3.70
CA GLU A 59 -5.39 11.86 -2.59
C GLU A 59 -5.99 13.20 -3.04
N THR A 60 -5.43 13.80 -4.09
CA THR A 60 -5.86 15.10 -4.64
C THR A 60 -7.15 15.00 -5.45
N GLY A 61 -8.09 15.91 -5.19
CA GLY A 61 -9.33 16.09 -5.96
C GLY A 61 -9.29 17.24 -6.98
N ILE A 62 -10.31 17.30 -7.81
CA ILE A 62 -10.59 18.41 -8.72
C ILE A 62 -11.86 19.11 -8.27
N LEU A 63 -11.71 20.37 -7.88
CA LEU A 63 -12.83 21.24 -7.54
C LEU A 63 -13.41 21.82 -8.82
N LEU A 64 -14.60 21.39 -9.21
CA LEU A 64 -15.34 21.95 -10.34
C LEU A 64 -15.97 23.27 -9.88
N ALA A 65 -15.52 24.38 -10.43
CA ALA A 65 -15.96 25.73 -10.08
C ALA A 65 -16.68 26.38 -11.26
N GLN A 66 -18.01 26.50 -11.18
CA GLN A 66 -18.76 27.13 -12.27
C GLN A 66 -18.46 28.63 -12.34
N ALA A 67 -18.12 29.10 -13.55
CA ALA A 67 -17.74 30.49 -13.81
C ALA A 67 -18.85 31.48 -13.43
N ALA A 68 -18.51 32.48 -12.63
CA ALA A 68 -19.40 33.53 -12.17
C ALA A 68 -19.41 34.76 -13.10
N ASP A 69 -18.30 35.07 -13.76
CA ASP A 69 -18.14 36.25 -14.60
C ASP A 69 -17.53 35.93 -15.98
N ASP A 70 -17.50 36.92 -16.87
CA ASP A 70 -16.98 36.76 -18.23
C ASP A 70 -15.48 36.48 -18.26
N ALA A 71 -14.72 36.99 -17.28
CA ALA A 71 -13.29 36.74 -17.19
C ALA A 71 -13.03 35.26 -16.86
N GLN A 72 -13.80 34.66 -15.97
CA GLN A 72 -13.75 33.24 -15.64
C GLN A 72 -14.27 32.38 -16.80
N ARG A 73 -15.38 32.76 -17.44
CA ARG A 73 -15.91 32.06 -18.62
C ARG A 73 -14.88 31.99 -19.74
N ALA A 74 -14.12 33.06 -19.97
CA ALA A 74 -13.04 33.09 -20.95
C ALA A 74 -11.83 32.17 -20.61
N ARG A 75 -11.77 31.58 -19.41
CA ARG A 75 -10.72 30.63 -19.00
C ARG A 75 -11.14 29.17 -19.07
N ILE A 76 -12.43 28.87 -19.29
CA ILE A 76 -12.91 27.51 -19.49
C ILE A 76 -12.14 26.89 -20.67
N GLY A 77 -11.45 25.77 -20.41
CA GLY A 77 -10.60 25.09 -21.42
C GLY A 77 -9.20 25.66 -21.62
N ALA A 78 -8.89 26.85 -21.08
CA ALA A 78 -7.63 27.56 -21.32
C ALA A 78 -6.74 27.67 -20.06
N GLN A 79 -7.00 26.85 -19.05
CA GLN A 79 -6.44 26.99 -17.70
C GLN A 79 -4.93 26.76 -17.65
N THR A 80 -4.42 25.96 -18.58
CA THR A 80 -3.02 25.57 -18.70
C THR A 80 -2.31 26.33 -19.83
N GLY A 81 -2.99 27.29 -20.45
CA GLY A 81 -2.49 28.01 -21.63
C GLY A 81 -2.27 27.12 -22.85
N GLY A 82 -3.09 26.07 -23.01
CA GLY A 82 -3.02 25.12 -24.14
C GLY A 82 -1.97 24.01 -24.00
N ARG A 83 -1.25 23.96 -22.88
CA ARG A 83 -0.36 22.84 -22.56
C ARG A 83 -1.15 21.67 -21.96
N VAL A 84 -0.60 20.46 -22.07
CA VAL A 84 -1.03 19.38 -21.16
C VAL A 84 -0.76 19.84 -19.74
N GLY A 85 -1.78 19.83 -18.89
CA GLY A 85 -1.64 20.24 -17.49
C GLY A 85 -2.24 19.26 -16.49
N PHE A 86 -2.80 18.15 -16.98
CA PHE A 86 -3.36 17.10 -16.17
C PHE A 86 -2.81 15.75 -16.61
N PHE A 87 -2.54 14.86 -15.66
CA PHE A 87 -1.87 13.59 -15.89
C PHE A 87 -2.65 12.51 -15.15
N LEU A 88 -3.28 11.61 -15.91
CA LEU A 88 -4.07 10.50 -15.39
C LEU A 88 -3.28 9.20 -15.56
N HIS A 89 -2.81 8.64 -14.45
CA HIS A 89 -2.11 7.37 -14.47
C HIS A 89 -3.07 6.19 -14.52
N THR A 90 -2.68 5.14 -15.25
CA THR A 90 -3.37 3.86 -15.32
C THR A 90 -2.39 2.69 -15.20
N ASP A 91 -2.86 1.56 -14.67
CA ASP A 91 -2.17 0.26 -14.66
C ASP A 91 -2.26 -0.48 -16.00
N ASP A 92 -3.31 -0.23 -16.79
CA ASP A 92 -3.57 -0.86 -18.08
C ASP A 92 -4.06 0.17 -19.10
N PHE A 93 -3.12 0.67 -19.90
CA PHE A 93 -3.36 1.65 -20.93
C PHE A 93 -4.38 1.17 -21.96
N ALA A 94 -4.26 -0.08 -22.42
CA ALA A 94 -5.07 -0.58 -23.52
C ALA A 94 -6.55 -0.69 -23.10
N ARG A 95 -6.80 -1.21 -21.89
CA ARG A 95 -8.13 -1.30 -21.29
C ARG A 95 -8.76 0.08 -21.13
N ASP A 96 -8.04 1.00 -20.50
CA ASP A 96 -8.62 2.29 -20.12
C ASP A 96 -8.74 3.21 -21.34
N HIS A 97 -7.77 3.23 -22.25
CA HIS A 97 -7.87 3.96 -23.52
C HIS A 97 -9.08 3.49 -24.34
N ALA A 98 -9.31 2.17 -24.45
CA ALA A 98 -10.48 1.63 -25.15
C ALA A 98 -11.80 2.02 -24.46
N ALA A 99 -11.87 1.91 -23.12
CA ALA A 99 -13.05 2.26 -22.35
C ALA A 99 -13.40 3.75 -22.46
N LEU A 100 -12.42 4.64 -22.34
CA LEU A 100 -12.61 6.09 -22.46
C LEU A 100 -13.08 6.47 -23.87
N ARG A 101 -12.51 5.87 -24.92
CA ARG A 101 -12.98 6.07 -26.30
C ARG A 101 -14.41 5.59 -26.51
N ALA A 102 -14.77 4.43 -25.95
CA ALA A 102 -16.14 3.91 -26.02
C ALA A 102 -17.15 4.83 -25.32
N ARG A 103 -16.71 5.58 -24.30
CA ARG A 103 -17.51 6.60 -23.59
C ARG A 103 -17.44 7.99 -24.23
N GLY A 104 -16.84 8.12 -25.42
CA GLY A 104 -16.83 9.35 -26.20
C GLY A 104 -15.71 10.34 -25.85
N VAL A 105 -14.71 9.95 -25.04
CA VAL A 105 -13.55 10.80 -24.75
C VAL A 105 -12.68 10.95 -26.00
N ARG A 106 -12.32 12.20 -26.31
CA ARG A 106 -11.61 12.55 -27.54
C ARG A 106 -10.10 12.51 -27.35
N PHE A 107 -9.45 11.48 -27.87
CA PHE A 107 -7.98 11.43 -27.96
C PHE A 107 -7.49 12.27 -29.15
N LEU A 108 -6.43 13.05 -28.93
CA LEU A 108 -5.81 13.93 -29.93
C LEU A 108 -4.76 13.22 -30.79
N GLU A 109 -4.24 12.10 -30.29
CA GLU A 109 -3.17 11.35 -30.92
C GLU A 109 -3.41 9.85 -30.77
N ALA A 110 -2.69 9.06 -31.58
CA ALA A 110 -2.57 7.63 -31.33
C ALA A 110 -1.65 7.40 -30.13
N PRO A 111 -1.81 6.29 -29.38
CA PRO A 111 -0.89 5.92 -28.32
C PRO A 111 0.55 5.85 -28.83
N ARG A 112 1.46 6.44 -28.06
CA ARG A 112 2.91 6.42 -28.34
C ARG A 112 3.67 5.80 -27.17
N GLU A 113 4.75 5.14 -27.53
CA GLU A 113 5.69 4.52 -26.59
C GLU A 113 6.82 5.50 -26.29
N GLU A 114 7.02 5.77 -25.01
CA GLU A 114 8.06 6.67 -24.51
C GLU A 114 8.93 5.97 -23.46
N PRO A 115 10.15 6.46 -23.18
CA PRO A 115 11.01 5.88 -22.14
C PRO A 115 10.31 5.79 -20.77
N TYR A 116 9.39 6.71 -20.48
CA TYR A 116 8.64 6.79 -19.23
C TYR A 116 7.31 6.01 -19.23
N GLY A 117 6.82 5.51 -20.37
CA GLY A 117 5.55 4.78 -20.44
C GLY A 117 4.82 4.88 -21.77
N THR A 118 3.67 4.24 -21.84
CA THR A 118 2.72 4.38 -22.95
C THR A 118 1.80 5.55 -22.65
N VAL A 119 1.65 6.48 -23.58
CA VAL A 119 0.92 7.73 -23.38
C VAL A 119 0.07 8.10 -24.59
N ALA A 120 -1.09 8.71 -24.35
CA ALA A 120 -1.83 9.45 -25.37
C ALA A 120 -2.52 10.67 -24.75
N VAL A 121 -2.49 11.78 -25.48
CA VAL A 121 -3.16 13.02 -25.09
C VAL A 121 -4.65 12.95 -25.40
N PHE A 122 -5.51 13.33 -24.45
CA PHE A 122 -6.95 13.51 -24.66
C PHE A 122 -7.49 14.87 -24.20
N GLU A 123 -8.61 15.22 -24.82
CA GLU A 123 -9.55 16.30 -24.54
C GLU A 123 -10.49 16.06 -23.36
N ASP A 124 -10.52 16.90 -22.31
CA ASP A 124 -11.76 16.99 -21.53
C ASP A 124 -12.88 17.73 -22.32
N LEU A 125 -14.09 17.76 -21.76
CA LEU A 125 -15.26 18.43 -22.34
C LEU A 125 -14.99 19.91 -22.72
N TYR A 126 -14.05 20.58 -22.06
CA TYR A 126 -13.73 21.98 -22.27
C TYR A 126 -12.49 22.22 -23.15
N GLY A 127 -11.80 21.16 -23.56
CA GLY A 127 -10.58 21.26 -24.36
C GLY A 127 -9.29 21.33 -23.52
N ASN A 128 -9.35 21.16 -22.19
CA ASN A 128 -8.11 21.04 -21.42
C ASN A 128 -7.46 19.70 -21.74
N ARG A 129 -6.14 19.73 -21.93
CA ARG A 129 -5.38 18.55 -22.36
C ARG A 129 -4.87 17.73 -21.19
N TRP A 130 -5.07 16.43 -21.32
CA TRP A 130 -4.70 15.40 -20.36
C TRP A 130 -3.78 14.38 -21.00
N ASP A 131 -2.78 13.92 -20.27
CA ASP A 131 -2.09 12.66 -20.61
C ASP A 131 -2.82 11.52 -19.90
N LEU A 132 -3.35 10.55 -20.67
CA LEU A 132 -3.51 9.20 -20.13
C LEU A 132 -2.14 8.54 -20.22
N LEU A 133 -1.60 8.10 -19.10
CA LEU A 133 -0.24 7.57 -19.03
C LEU A 133 -0.26 6.26 -18.26
N GLN A 134 0.15 5.17 -18.89
CA GLN A 134 0.62 3.99 -18.17
C GLN A 134 2.12 4.16 -17.99
N PRO A 135 2.60 4.46 -16.77
CA PRO A 135 4.02 4.53 -16.52
C PRO A 135 4.64 3.20 -16.95
N ARG A 136 5.77 3.27 -17.63
CA ARG A 136 6.55 2.06 -17.91
C ARG A 136 6.79 1.43 -16.55
N ALA A 137 6.41 0.16 -16.40
CA ALA A 137 6.82 -0.61 -15.24
C ALA A 137 8.32 -0.40 -15.13
N ARG A 138 8.75 0.34 -14.10
CA ARG A 138 10.18 0.53 -13.87
C ARG A 138 10.70 -0.88 -13.74
N ALA A 139 11.61 -1.27 -14.63
CA ALA A 139 12.33 -2.52 -14.46
C ALA A 139 12.82 -2.50 -13.02
N THR A 140 12.31 -3.41 -12.20
CA THR A 140 12.87 -3.62 -10.86
C THR A 140 14.36 -3.78 -11.12
N PRO A 141 15.26 -3.01 -10.50
CA PRO A 141 16.71 -3.01 -10.83
C PRO A 141 17.41 -4.33 -10.46
N LEU A 142 16.60 -5.35 -10.24
CA LEU A 142 16.92 -6.71 -9.96
C LEU A 142 16.06 -7.50 -10.95
N ALA A 143 16.66 -7.87 -12.09
CA ALA A 143 16.14 -8.94 -12.95
C ALA A 143 16.23 -10.27 -12.17
N ILE A 144 15.52 -10.35 -11.06
CA ILE A 144 15.36 -11.57 -10.27
C ILE A 144 14.37 -12.41 -11.05
N ALA A 145 14.88 -13.30 -11.90
CA ALA A 145 14.05 -14.27 -12.59
C ALA A 145 13.32 -15.20 -11.62
N ARG A 146 13.86 -15.39 -10.40
CA ARG A 146 13.29 -16.19 -9.30
C ARG A 146 13.77 -15.70 -7.93
N LEU A 147 12.84 -15.42 -7.02
CA LEU A 147 13.11 -15.02 -5.64
C LEU A 147 12.72 -16.14 -4.67
N VAL A 148 13.61 -16.47 -3.73
CA VAL A 148 13.33 -17.47 -2.69
C VAL A 148 12.79 -16.78 -1.43
N LEU A 149 11.63 -17.20 -0.93
CA LEU A 149 11.16 -16.83 0.41
C LEU A 149 11.73 -17.78 1.45
N ALA A 150 12.57 -17.23 2.34
CA ALA A 150 13.19 -17.97 3.41
C ALA A 150 12.28 -18.05 4.64
N SER A 151 11.16 -18.78 4.50
CA SER A 151 10.18 -18.99 5.57
C SER A 151 9.52 -20.37 5.44
N GLY A 152 9.51 -21.15 6.52
CA GLY A 152 8.69 -22.36 6.65
C GLY A 152 7.25 -22.10 7.11
N ASN A 153 6.90 -20.88 7.51
CA ASN A 153 5.58 -20.57 8.06
C ASN A 153 4.54 -20.36 6.95
N ARG A 154 3.57 -21.27 6.85
CA ARG A 154 2.50 -21.25 5.85
C ARG A 154 1.69 -19.95 5.84
N GLY A 155 1.35 -19.40 7.01
CA GLY A 155 0.59 -18.14 7.10
C GLY A 155 1.37 -16.97 6.52
N LYS A 156 2.65 -16.85 6.87
CA LYS A 156 3.56 -15.84 6.33
C LYS A 156 3.72 -15.98 4.81
N LEU A 157 3.90 -17.21 4.32
CA LEU A 157 4.06 -17.48 2.89
C LEU A 157 2.82 -17.06 2.09
N LEU A 158 1.62 -17.25 2.63
CA LEU A 158 0.38 -16.78 2.00
C LEU A 158 0.36 -15.25 1.92
N GLU A 159 0.56 -14.55 3.04
CA GLU A 159 0.58 -13.07 3.09
C GLU A 159 1.67 -12.49 2.15
N LEU A 160 2.89 -13.05 2.17
CA LEU A 160 4.00 -12.57 1.33
C LEU A 160 3.76 -12.82 -0.15
N ARG A 161 3.18 -13.95 -0.53
CA ARG A 161 2.86 -14.25 -1.94
C ARG A 161 1.77 -13.33 -2.47
N GLU A 162 0.71 -13.11 -1.71
CA GLU A 162 -0.36 -12.18 -2.08
C GLU A 162 0.19 -10.76 -2.27
N LEU A 163 1.03 -10.29 -1.33
CA LEU A 163 1.59 -8.94 -1.39
C LEU A 163 2.67 -8.75 -2.46
N LEU A 164 3.30 -9.83 -2.93
CA LEU A 164 4.31 -9.80 -4.01
C LEU A 164 3.76 -10.17 -5.39
N ALA A 165 2.48 -10.56 -5.50
CA ALA A 165 1.86 -10.95 -6.76
C ALA A 165 1.95 -9.84 -7.83
N ASP A 166 1.83 -8.58 -7.42
CA ASP A 166 1.87 -7.41 -8.30
C ASP A 166 3.29 -7.06 -8.79
N ALA A 167 4.34 -7.64 -8.18
CA ALA A 167 5.73 -7.25 -8.46
C ALA A 167 6.33 -7.95 -9.70
N ALA A 168 5.57 -8.83 -10.37
CA ALA A 168 6.01 -9.62 -11.54
C ALA A 168 7.28 -10.48 -11.29
N ILE A 169 7.67 -10.71 -10.04
CA ILE A 169 8.80 -11.58 -9.66
C ILE A 169 8.24 -12.95 -9.29
N PRO A 170 8.67 -14.05 -9.95
CA PRO A 170 8.31 -15.40 -9.52
C PRO A 170 8.87 -15.70 -8.12
N VAL A 171 7.97 -15.92 -7.16
CA VAL A 171 8.31 -16.14 -5.74
C VAL A 171 8.14 -17.62 -5.38
N HIS A 172 9.22 -18.24 -4.91
CA HIS A 172 9.29 -19.65 -4.55
C HIS A 172 9.57 -19.83 -3.06
N ALA A 173 8.87 -20.73 -2.37
CA ALA A 173 9.20 -21.06 -0.99
C ALA A 173 10.50 -21.88 -0.93
N GLN A 174 11.33 -21.69 0.11
CA GLN A 174 12.56 -22.46 0.29
C GLN A 174 12.33 -23.99 0.32
N SER A 175 11.15 -24.43 0.79
CA SER A 175 10.78 -25.84 0.83
C SER A 175 10.61 -26.47 -0.56
N GLU A 176 10.31 -25.68 -1.60
CA GLU A 176 10.28 -26.13 -2.99
C GLU A 176 11.67 -26.60 -3.48
N PHE A 177 12.73 -26.16 -2.81
CA PHE A 177 14.12 -26.54 -3.06
C PHE A 177 14.65 -27.58 -2.05
N GLY A 178 13.79 -28.12 -1.18
CA GLY A 178 14.19 -29.07 -0.14
C GLY A 178 15.02 -28.45 1.00
N ILE A 179 14.93 -27.14 1.20
CA ILE A 179 15.68 -26.40 2.21
C ILE A 179 14.87 -26.31 3.51
N GLY A 180 15.50 -26.69 4.62
CA GLY A 180 14.92 -26.58 5.96
C GLY A 180 15.00 -25.17 6.54
N ASP A 181 14.51 -25.00 7.76
CA ASP A 181 14.61 -23.73 8.46
C ASP A 181 16.07 -23.42 8.87
N ALA A 182 16.44 -22.15 8.74
CA ALA A 182 17.73 -21.66 9.22
C ALA A 182 17.76 -21.63 10.75
N GLU A 183 18.96 -21.78 11.32
CA GLU A 183 19.16 -21.53 12.75
C GLU A 183 19.02 -20.03 13.06
N GLU A 184 18.09 -19.69 13.96
CA GLU A 184 17.81 -18.32 14.38
C GLU A 184 18.68 -17.94 15.59
N THR A 185 19.95 -17.60 15.35
CA THR A 185 20.91 -17.24 16.41
C THR A 185 21.00 -15.73 16.66
N GLY A 186 20.22 -14.91 15.96
CA GLY A 186 20.25 -13.46 16.07
C GLY A 186 19.65 -12.96 17.38
N ALA A 187 20.07 -11.77 17.81
CA ALA A 187 19.53 -11.07 18.98
C ALA A 187 18.40 -10.08 18.61
N SER A 188 18.06 -9.98 17.32
CA SER A 188 17.03 -9.08 16.79
C SER A 188 16.34 -9.67 15.56
N PHE A 189 15.16 -9.13 15.22
CA PHE A 189 14.39 -9.57 14.05
C PHE A 189 15.19 -9.37 12.75
N VAL A 190 15.92 -8.25 12.64
CA VAL A 190 16.72 -7.96 11.44
C VAL A 190 17.88 -8.96 11.26
N GLU A 191 18.54 -9.36 12.35
CA GLU A 191 19.60 -10.37 12.28
C GLU A 191 19.06 -11.72 11.82
N ASN A 192 17.94 -12.18 12.40
CA ASN A 192 17.30 -13.43 12.01
C ASN A 192 16.79 -13.39 10.56
N ALA A 193 16.22 -12.27 10.11
CA ALA A 193 15.81 -12.09 8.72
C ALA A 193 17.01 -12.23 7.77
N ILE A 194 18.16 -11.62 8.10
CA ILE A 194 19.40 -11.75 7.32
C ILE A 194 19.90 -13.20 7.32
N LEU A 195 19.93 -13.86 8.49
CA LEU A 195 20.38 -15.26 8.62
C LEU A 195 19.56 -16.19 7.72
N LYS A 196 18.22 -16.06 7.76
CA LYS A 196 17.30 -16.81 6.89
C LYS A 196 17.55 -16.55 5.41
N ALA A 197 17.63 -15.27 5.03
CA ALA A 197 17.88 -14.88 3.64
C ALA A 197 19.21 -15.47 3.13
N ARG A 198 20.28 -15.35 3.90
CA ARG A 198 21.61 -15.88 3.55
C ARG A 198 21.63 -17.41 3.48
N HIS A 199 20.93 -18.09 4.40
CA HIS A 199 20.81 -19.55 4.38
C HIS A 199 20.16 -20.03 3.08
N ALA A 200 19.00 -19.48 2.74
CA ALA A 200 18.27 -19.83 1.51
C ALA A 200 19.07 -19.47 0.24
N ALA A 201 19.70 -18.29 0.21
CA ALA A 201 20.53 -17.88 -0.93
C ALA A 201 21.76 -18.77 -1.12
N ARG A 202 22.39 -19.24 -0.03
CA ARG A 202 23.54 -20.14 -0.09
C ARG A 202 23.16 -21.51 -0.63
N ALA A 203 22.02 -22.03 -0.21
CA ALA A 203 21.57 -23.35 -0.63
C ALA A 203 21.00 -23.37 -2.06
N THR A 204 20.35 -22.29 -2.51
CA THR A 204 19.75 -22.22 -3.85
C THR A 204 20.64 -21.60 -4.93
N GLY A 205 21.61 -20.77 -4.53
CA GLY A 205 22.33 -19.88 -5.46
C GLY A 205 21.45 -18.75 -6.03
N LEU A 206 20.24 -18.54 -5.49
CA LEU A 206 19.29 -17.52 -5.93
C LEU A 206 19.22 -16.36 -4.93
N PRO A 207 18.76 -15.17 -5.37
CA PRO A 207 18.35 -14.11 -4.46
C PRO A 207 17.27 -14.61 -3.50
N ALA A 208 17.33 -14.16 -2.24
CA ALA A 208 16.42 -14.62 -1.20
C ALA A 208 15.93 -13.49 -0.30
N LEU A 209 14.65 -13.55 0.05
CA LEU A 209 13.99 -12.67 0.99
C LEU A 209 13.76 -13.44 2.29
N GLY A 210 14.46 -13.03 3.34
CA GLY A 210 14.23 -13.48 4.70
C GLY A 210 13.23 -12.60 5.42
N ASP A 211 12.45 -13.23 6.29
CA ASP A 211 11.44 -12.60 7.13
C ASP A 211 11.63 -13.06 8.58
N ASP A 212 11.68 -12.10 9.49
CA ASP A 212 11.48 -12.37 10.91
C ASP A 212 10.48 -11.39 11.51
N SER A 213 9.55 -11.92 12.28
CA SER A 213 8.42 -11.14 12.79
C SER A 213 7.96 -11.65 14.13
N GLY A 214 7.50 -10.75 14.99
CA GLY A 214 7.03 -11.08 16.32
C GLY A 214 6.21 -9.97 16.95
N LEU A 215 5.67 -10.29 18.12
CA LEU A 215 4.93 -9.37 18.98
C LEU A 215 5.86 -8.89 20.10
N CYS A 216 5.96 -7.58 20.27
CA CYS A 216 6.66 -6.96 21.40
C CYS A 216 5.63 -6.27 22.30
N VAL A 217 5.63 -6.60 23.60
CA VAL A 217 4.73 -5.99 24.59
C VAL A 217 5.56 -5.18 25.57
N ASP A 218 5.22 -3.91 25.73
CA ASP A 218 6.06 -2.96 26.50
C ASP A 218 6.12 -3.34 27.98
N ALA A 219 5.00 -3.75 28.57
CA ALA A 219 4.93 -4.20 29.96
C ALA A 219 5.73 -5.48 30.24
N LEU A 220 6.17 -6.20 29.20
CA LEU A 220 6.97 -7.43 29.29
C LEU A 220 8.38 -7.24 28.72
N ASP A 221 8.87 -6.00 28.68
CA ASP A 221 10.20 -5.64 28.17
C ASP A 221 10.46 -6.18 26.74
N GLY A 222 9.42 -6.10 25.89
CA GLY A 222 9.47 -6.57 24.52
C GLY A 222 9.18 -8.06 24.32
N ALA A 223 8.98 -8.85 25.37
CA ALA A 223 8.52 -10.23 25.22
C ALA A 223 7.09 -10.28 24.64
N PRO A 224 6.74 -11.32 23.85
CA PRO A 224 7.53 -12.51 23.52
C PRO A 224 8.69 -12.28 22.52
N GLY A 225 8.68 -11.20 21.75
CA GLY A 225 9.79 -10.82 20.86
C GLY A 225 10.13 -11.93 19.85
N LEU A 226 11.42 -12.26 19.75
CA LEU A 226 11.93 -13.35 18.88
C LEU A 226 11.36 -14.74 19.23
N TYR A 227 10.86 -14.91 20.46
CA TYR A 227 10.26 -16.16 20.92
C TYR A 227 8.77 -16.26 20.59
N SER A 228 8.20 -15.33 19.83
CA SER A 228 6.76 -15.27 19.49
C SER A 228 6.18 -16.61 19.01
N ALA A 229 6.90 -17.34 18.15
CA ALA A 229 6.40 -18.63 17.64
C ALA A 229 6.46 -19.76 18.70
N ARG A 230 7.31 -19.63 19.72
CA ARG A 230 7.64 -20.67 20.71
C ARG A 230 7.48 -20.15 22.15
N TYR A 231 6.63 -19.16 22.38
CA TYR A 231 6.57 -18.45 23.65
C TYR A 231 6.17 -19.38 24.80
N SER A 232 5.27 -20.34 24.53
CA SER A 232 4.83 -21.40 25.43
C SER A 232 5.78 -22.62 25.47
N GLY A 233 6.92 -22.57 24.77
CA GLY A 233 7.92 -23.65 24.71
C GLY A 233 7.77 -24.58 23.51
N VAL A 234 6.56 -24.73 22.96
CA VAL A 234 6.30 -25.49 21.73
C VAL A 234 6.16 -24.54 20.55
N HIS A 235 6.86 -24.84 19.44
CA HIS A 235 6.77 -24.04 18.23
C HIS A 235 5.39 -24.18 17.58
N GLY A 236 4.73 -23.06 17.29
CA GLY A 236 3.49 -23.00 16.52
C GLY A 236 2.18 -23.17 17.30
N ASP A 237 2.22 -23.41 18.62
CA ASP A 237 1.00 -23.51 19.44
C ASP A 237 0.46 -22.11 19.79
N ALA A 238 -0.29 -21.53 18.86
CA ALA A 238 -0.85 -20.19 19.00
C ALA A 238 -1.76 -20.06 20.23
N ALA A 239 -2.55 -21.09 20.55
CA ALA A 239 -3.45 -21.06 21.70
C ALA A 239 -2.68 -21.02 23.02
N ALA A 240 -1.67 -21.87 23.19
CA ALA A 240 -0.82 -21.86 24.38
C ALA A 240 0.02 -20.58 24.48
N ASN A 241 0.50 -20.06 23.34
CA ASN A 241 1.22 -18.79 23.27
C ASN A 241 0.35 -17.61 23.74
N ILE A 242 -0.90 -17.54 23.27
CA ILE A 242 -1.89 -16.55 23.72
C ILE A 242 -2.18 -16.71 25.21
N ALA A 243 -2.44 -17.93 25.68
CA ALA A 243 -2.77 -18.19 27.08
C ALA A 243 -1.64 -17.72 28.02
N LYS A 244 -0.39 -18.05 27.69
CA LYS A 244 0.79 -17.58 28.45
C LYS A 244 0.94 -16.06 28.42
N LEU A 245 0.64 -15.42 27.29
CA LEU A 245 0.69 -13.96 27.17
C LEU A 245 -0.36 -13.29 28.07
N LEU A 246 -1.59 -13.77 28.03
CA LEU A 246 -2.68 -13.23 28.84
C LEU A 246 -2.46 -13.45 30.34
N ASP A 247 -1.90 -14.61 30.72
CA ASP A 247 -1.50 -14.88 32.11
C ASP A 247 -0.41 -13.91 32.60
N ALA A 248 0.63 -13.70 31.79
CA ALA A 248 1.71 -12.76 32.10
C ALA A 248 1.23 -11.31 32.26
N LEU A 249 0.14 -10.94 31.58
CA LEU A 249 -0.48 -9.61 31.65
C LEU A 249 -1.66 -9.53 32.61
N ARG A 250 -1.99 -10.59 33.36
CA ARG A 250 -3.23 -10.67 34.17
C ARG A 250 -3.41 -9.48 35.10
N THR A 251 -2.33 -9.00 35.72
CA THR A 251 -2.34 -7.86 36.66
C THR A 251 -2.02 -6.52 35.99
N THR A 252 -1.70 -6.50 34.69
CA THR A 252 -1.36 -5.29 33.95
C THR A 252 -2.65 -4.54 33.57
N PRO A 253 -2.79 -3.26 33.96
CA PRO A 253 -3.93 -2.42 33.57
C PRO A 253 -4.10 -2.30 32.05
N PRO A 254 -5.32 -2.21 31.50
CA PRO A 254 -5.55 -2.17 30.04
C PRO A 254 -4.82 -1.07 29.28
N ASP A 255 -4.62 0.09 29.90
CA ASP A 255 -3.88 1.25 29.37
C ASP A 255 -2.35 1.04 29.36
N ALA A 256 -1.84 0.11 30.17
CA ALA A 256 -0.43 -0.28 30.21
C ALA A 256 -0.10 -1.51 29.34
N ARG A 257 -1.02 -1.95 28.47
CA ARG A 257 -0.85 -3.13 27.58
C ARG A 257 -0.44 -2.76 26.16
N SER A 258 0.29 -1.66 25.97
CA SER A 258 0.81 -1.28 24.66
C SER A 258 1.69 -2.40 24.09
N ALA A 259 1.49 -2.67 22.81
CA ALA A 259 2.18 -3.71 22.09
C ALA A 259 2.30 -3.37 20.62
N ARG A 260 3.26 -3.99 19.95
CA ARG A 260 3.48 -3.81 18.53
C ARG A 260 3.85 -5.11 17.85
N PHE A 261 3.28 -5.36 16.69
CA PHE A 261 3.85 -6.33 15.77
C PHE A 261 4.99 -5.68 15.00
N VAL A 262 6.10 -6.41 14.86
CA VAL A 262 7.27 -5.99 14.09
C VAL A 262 7.53 -7.03 13.01
N CYS A 263 7.80 -6.56 11.78
CA CYS A 263 8.26 -7.38 10.67
C CYS A 263 9.57 -6.81 10.15
N ALA A 264 10.65 -7.56 10.24
CA ALA A 264 11.90 -7.26 9.55
C ALA A 264 12.02 -8.13 8.30
N LEU A 265 12.32 -7.49 7.18
CA LEU A 265 12.57 -8.12 5.88
C LEU A 265 14.01 -7.84 5.46
N ALA A 266 14.69 -8.87 4.98
CA ALA A 266 16.04 -8.77 4.44
C ALA A 266 16.10 -9.45 3.07
N LEU A 267 16.34 -8.67 2.02
CA LEU A 267 16.61 -9.18 0.69
C LEU A 267 18.11 -9.20 0.44
N VAL A 268 18.64 -10.39 0.12
CA VAL A 268 20.02 -10.57 -0.33
C VAL A 268 20.05 -10.93 -1.81
N ARG A 269 21.02 -10.38 -2.53
CA ARG A 269 21.27 -10.73 -3.94
C ARG A 269 22.00 -12.07 -4.08
N HIS A 270 22.83 -12.39 -3.10
CA HIS A 270 23.55 -13.65 -2.95
C HIS A 270 23.91 -13.85 -1.47
N ALA A 271 24.37 -15.05 -1.09
CA ALA A 271 24.61 -15.40 0.32
C ALA A 271 25.58 -14.46 1.06
N GLU A 272 26.62 -13.98 0.36
CA GLU A 272 27.64 -13.07 0.92
C GLU A 272 27.37 -11.60 0.58
N ASP A 273 26.12 -11.21 0.31
CA ASP A 273 25.77 -9.81 0.02
C ASP A 273 26.17 -8.92 1.22
N PRO A 274 27.11 -7.96 1.03
CA PRO A 274 27.55 -7.08 2.11
C PRO A 274 26.54 -5.98 2.43
N GLN A 275 25.56 -5.76 1.54
CA GLN A 275 24.58 -4.69 1.66
C GLN A 275 23.18 -5.24 1.31
N PRO A 276 22.60 -6.08 2.19
CA PRO A 276 21.22 -6.51 2.04
C PRO A 276 20.28 -5.30 2.01
N ILE A 277 19.20 -5.40 1.24
CA ILE A 277 18.12 -4.42 1.33
C ILE A 277 17.27 -4.78 2.53
N LEU A 278 17.26 -3.90 3.52
CA LEU A 278 16.51 -4.08 4.76
C LEU A 278 15.26 -3.20 4.75
N ALA A 279 14.14 -3.77 5.18
CA ALA A 279 12.91 -3.05 5.39
C ALA A 279 12.25 -3.52 6.69
N GLU A 280 11.61 -2.59 7.38
CA GLU A 280 10.90 -2.88 8.63
C GLU A 280 9.50 -2.29 8.55
N GLY A 281 8.54 -3.00 9.12
CA GLY A 281 7.20 -2.51 9.34
C GLY A 281 6.77 -2.76 10.78
N VAL A 282 6.12 -1.76 11.36
CA VAL A 282 5.62 -1.79 12.73
C VAL A 282 4.13 -1.51 12.72
N TRP A 283 3.36 -2.31 13.46
CA TRP A 283 1.95 -2.09 13.69
C TRP A 283 1.70 -1.96 15.19
N GLU A 284 1.42 -0.73 15.61
CA GLU A 284 1.15 -0.36 17.00
C GLU A 284 -0.28 -0.74 17.39
N GLY A 285 -0.45 -1.21 18.62
CA GLY A 285 -1.72 -1.64 19.17
C GLY A 285 -1.65 -1.89 20.68
N ARG A 286 -2.56 -2.72 21.18
CA ARG A 286 -2.58 -3.15 22.59
C ARG A 286 -3.08 -4.58 22.75
N ILE A 287 -2.73 -5.23 23.85
CA ILE A 287 -3.19 -6.59 24.14
C ILE A 287 -4.55 -6.58 24.85
N LEU A 288 -5.50 -7.33 24.29
CA LEU A 288 -6.83 -7.54 24.87
C LEU A 288 -6.78 -8.39 26.14
N GLY A 289 -7.84 -8.35 26.94
CA GLY A 289 -8.01 -9.25 28.09
C GLY A 289 -8.45 -10.66 27.71
N ALA A 290 -9.04 -10.83 26.53
CA ALA A 290 -9.51 -12.11 25.99
C ALA A 290 -9.49 -12.07 24.45
N PRO A 291 -9.36 -13.23 23.78
CA PRO A 291 -9.40 -13.31 22.33
C PRO A 291 -10.71 -12.80 21.73
N ARG A 292 -10.64 -12.15 20.57
CA ARG A 292 -11.77 -11.76 19.71
C ARG A 292 -11.45 -12.12 18.26
N GLY A 293 -12.47 -12.42 17.46
CA GLY A 293 -12.29 -12.85 16.06
C GLY A 293 -11.78 -14.28 15.89
N GLY A 294 -11.83 -14.75 14.64
CA GLY A 294 -11.37 -16.09 14.23
C GLY A 294 -10.49 -16.11 12.98
N GLY A 295 -10.20 -14.94 12.41
CA GLY A 295 -9.29 -14.80 11.27
C GLY A 295 -7.83 -14.69 11.68
N GLY A 296 -6.96 -14.58 10.69
CA GLY A 296 -5.53 -14.35 10.91
C GLY A 296 -4.79 -15.56 11.50
N PHE A 297 -3.68 -15.31 12.20
CA PHE A 297 -2.87 -16.33 12.86
C PHE A 297 -2.08 -15.78 14.05
N GLY A 298 -1.48 -16.67 14.85
CA GLY A 298 -0.63 -16.26 15.97
C GLY A 298 -1.40 -15.46 17.02
N TYR A 299 -0.95 -14.25 17.32
CA TYR A 299 -1.53 -13.39 18.36
C TYR A 299 -2.64 -12.46 17.84
N ASP A 300 -3.05 -12.58 16.57
CA ASP A 300 -4.08 -11.72 15.97
C ASP A 300 -5.36 -11.60 16.82
N PRO A 301 -5.89 -12.66 17.46
CA PRO A 301 -7.10 -12.57 18.27
C PRO A 301 -6.98 -11.71 19.53
N VAL A 302 -5.76 -11.46 20.01
CA VAL A 302 -5.52 -10.67 21.23
C VAL A 302 -4.83 -9.34 20.94
N PHE A 303 -4.46 -9.07 19.68
CA PHE A 303 -3.88 -7.80 19.26
C PHE A 303 -4.98 -6.86 18.79
N PHE A 304 -5.19 -5.77 19.51
CA PHE A 304 -6.19 -4.76 19.20
C PHE A 304 -5.59 -3.61 18.39
N ASP A 305 -6.22 -3.28 17.27
CA ASP A 305 -5.91 -2.10 16.46
C ASP A 305 -6.83 -0.92 16.86
N PRO A 306 -6.28 0.14 17.49
CA PRO A 306 -7.08 1.29 17.89
C PRO A 306 -7.61 2.11 16.71
N SER A 307 -7.03 1.98 15.51
CA SER A 307 -7.48 2.76 14.34
C SER A 307 -8.77 2.20 13.74
N HIS A 308 -9.06 0.92 13.97
CA HIS A 308 -10.21 0.20 13.41
C HIS A 308 -11.13 -0.39 14.50
N ASP A 309 -10.84 -0.10 15.77
CA ASP A 309 -11.60 -0.52 16.96
C ASP A 309 -11.94 -2.03 17.02
N CYS A 310 -11.01 -2.88 16.57
CA CYS A 310 -11.18 -4.32 16.57
C CYS A 310 -9.85 -5.06 16.74
N SER A 311 -9.91 -6.37 16.99
CA SER A 311 -8.73 -7.21 16.95
C SER A 311 -8.26 -7.45 15.52
N ALA A 312 -6.97 -7.76 15.34
CA ALA A 312 -6.43 -8.11 14.03
C ALA A 312 -7.12 -9.34 13.41
N ALA A 313 -7.66 -10.24 14.23
CA ALA A 313 -8.41 -11.42 13.78
C ALA A 313 -9.86 -11.13 13.35
N GLU A 314 -10.37 -9.93 13.60
CA GLU A 314 -11.69 -9.45 13.15
C GLU A 314 -11.61 -8.66 11.84
N LEU A 315 -10.41 -8.23 11.44
CA LEU A 315 -10.20 -7.47 10.21
C LEU A 315 -10.41 -8.35 8.97
N ASP A 316 -10.95 -7.71 7.93
CA ASP A 316 -10.91 -8.27 6.58
C ASP A 316 -9.44 -8.59 6.18
N PRO A 317 -9.16 -9.77 5.62
CA PRO A 317 -7.80 -10.17 5.25
C PRO A 317 -7.10 -9.17 4.31
N ALA A 318 -7.82 -8.60 3.33
CA ALA A 318 -7.22 -7.65 2.41
C ALA A 318 -6.87 -6.33 3.11
N LEU A 319 -7.71 -5.87 4.02
CA LEU A 319 -7.40 -4.71 4.85
C LEU A 319 -6.19 -4.96 5.75
N LYS A 320 -6.16 -6.09 6.48
CA LYS A 320 -5.03 -6.50 7.33
C LYS A 320 -3.73 -6.52 6.54
N ASN A 321 -3.73 -7.14 5.36
CA ASN A 321 -2.56 -7.23 4.49
C ASN A 321 -2.00 -5.85 4.11
N ARG A 322 -2.85 -4.82 3.96
CA ARG A 322 -2.40 -3.44 3.67
C ARG A 322 -1.82 -2.72 4.89
N ILE A 323 -2.46 -2.84 6.05
CA ILE A 323 -2.15 -1.98 7.21
C ILE A 323 -1.18 -2.60 8.21
N SER A 324 -1.00 -3.93 8.17
CA SER A 324 -0.20 -4.66 9.15
C SER A 324 1.30 -4.36 9.06
N HIS A 325 2.04 -4.82 10.07
CA HIS A 325 3.50 -4.79 10.12
C HIS A 325 4.14 -5.39 8.85
N ARG A 326 3.65 -6.52 8.34
CA ARG A 326 4.16 -7.14 7.11
C ARG A 326 3.83 -6.33 5.86
N GLY A 327 2.59 -5.83 5.75
CA GLY A 327 2.18 -4.93 4.65
C GLY A 327 3.06 -3.68 4.55
N ARG A 328 3.31 -3.04 5.69
CA ARG A 328 4.19 -1.87 5.80
C ARG A 328 5.64 -2.20 5.47
N ALA A 329 6.16 -3.34 5.94
CA ALA A 329 7.52 -3.77 5.64
C ALA A 329 7.70 -4.01 4.14
N LEU A 330 6.73 -4.65 3.48
CA LEU A 330 6.78 -4.89 2.03
C LEU A 330 6.65 -3.61 1.21
N ALA A 331 5.77 -2.67 1.61
CA ALA A 331 5.72 -1.36 0.99
C ALA A 331 7.08 -0.64 1.08
N SER A 332 7.72 -0.65 2.26
CA SER A 332 9.05 -0.09 2.44
C SER A 332 10.13 -0.80 1.61
N LEU A 333 10.06 -2.13 1.51
CA LEU A 333 10.97 -2.92 0.67
C LEU A 333 10.84 -2.53 -0.80
N ARG A 334 9.60 -2.41 -1.31
CA ARG A 334 9.31 -1.95 -2.67
C ARG A 334 9.90 -0.57 -2.93
N ASP A 335 9.68 0.39 -2.04
CA ASP A 335 10.24 1.74 -2.18
C ASP A 335 11.77 1.73 -2.27
N ARG A 336 12.43 0.91 -1.44
CA ARG A 336 13.90 0.77 -1.44
C ARG A 336 14.43 0.12 -2.69
N LEU A 337 13.75 -0.92 -3.20
CA LEU A 337 14.06 -1.55 -4.48
C LEU A 337 13.99 -0.52 -5.62
N PHE A 338 12.99 0.36 -5.61
CA PHE A 338 12.86 1.40 -6.64
C PHE A 338 13.82 2.58 -6.47
N ALA A 339 14.27 2.87 -5.24
CA ALA A 339 15.24 3.93 -4.97
C ALA A 339 16.66 3.57 -5.45
N GLN A 340 17.06 2.30 -5.35
CA GLN A 340 18.36 1.82 -5.85
C GLN A 340 18.45 1.70 -7.38
N ALA A 341 17.34 1.88 -8.10
CA ALA A 341 17.28 1.88 -9.56
C ALA A 341 17.69 3.21 -10.22
N ARG A 342 18.05 4.21 -9.41
CA ARG A 342 18.40 5.57 -9.83
C ARG A 342 19.91 5.77 -9.73
#